data_AF-V2WLR3-F1
#
_entry.id   AF-V2WLR3-F1
#
_cell.length_a   1.000
_cell.length_b   1.000
_cell.length_c   1.000
_cell.angle_alpha   90.00
_cell.angle_beta   90.00
_cell.angle_gamma   90.00
#
_symmetry.space_group_name_H-M   'P 1'
#
loop_
_entity.id
_entity.type
_entity.pdbx_description
1 polymer ?
#
loop_
_entity_poly.entity_id
_entity_poly.type
_entity_poly.pdbx_seq_one_letter_code
_entity_poly.pdbx_strand_id
1 'polypeptide(L)'
;MKIEEVKMKDRADDYVNEFCLIAVETGYDDQALMKFFREGLSISLQDKIMLRMDGIPDTLEDWYNLVIRYNNQYKMVMVNKKRRAPREVVKPKVVRKEKKTVIS
;
A
#
# COMPACT_ATOMS: atom_id res chain seq x y z
N MET A 1 12.09 16.69 -13.16
CA MET A 1 12.22 15.45 -12.38
C MET A 1 12.60 14.35 -13.37
N LYS A 2 13.59 13.50 -13.06
CA LYS A 2 13.97 12.41 -13.98
C LYS A 2 13.13 11.18 -13.70
N ILE A 3 12.77 10.43 -14.75
CA ILE A 3 11.94 9.23 -14.61
C ILE A 3 12.58 8.15 -13.73
N GLU A 4 13.91 8.05 -13.77
CA GLU A 4 14.74 7.14 -12.98
C GLU A 4 14.66 7.41 -11.46
N GLU A 5 14.30 8.63 -11.08
CA GLU A 5 14.23 9.08 -9.68
C GLU A 5 12.81 8.93 -9.11
N VAL A 6 11.82 8.59 -9.95
CA VAL A 6 10.42 8.42 -9.54
C VAL A 6 10.32 7.13 -8.74
N LYS A 7 10.00 7.25 -7.46
CA LYS A 7 9.85 6.11 -6.54
C LYS A 7 8.49 6.11 -5.88
N MET A 8 7.92 4.92 -5.76
CA MET A 8 6.69 4.70 -5.02
C MET A 8 6.89 5.06 -3.55
N LYS A 9 6.04 5.95 -3.04
CA LYS A 9 6.01 6.35 -1.64
C LYS A 9 4.96 5.54 -0.88
N ASP A 10 3.74 6.06 -0.77
CA ASP A 10 2.69 5.43 0.04
C ASP A 10 1.62 4.72 -0.79
N ARG A 11 1.16 5.35 -1.88
CA ARG A 11 0.09 4.82 -2.72
C ARG A 11 0.56 4.58 -4.15
N ALA A 12 0.13 3.45 -4.69
CA ALA A 12 0.48 2.99 -6.04
C ALA A 12 -0.19 3.84 -7.13
N ASP A 13 -1.41 4.32 -6.91
CA ASP A 13 -2.12 5.19 -7.84
C ASP A 13 -1.41 6.54 -8.02
N ASP A 14 -0.96 7.15 -6.92
CA ASP A 14 -0.17 8.39 -6.98
C ASP A 14 1.14 8.17 -7.77
N TYR A 15 1.84 7.07 -7.49
CA TYR A 15 3.06 6.71 -8.18
C TYR A 15 2.86 6.48 -9.68
N VAL A 16 1.83 5.71 -10.07
CA VAL A 16 1.50 5.45 -11.48
C VAL A 16 1.18 6.76 -12.20
N ASN A 17 0.38 7.65 -11.59
CA ASN A 17 0.04 8.93 -12.19
C ASN A 17 1.29 9.81 -12.41
N GLU A 18 2.15 9.93 -11.41
CA GLU A 18 3.40 10.70 -11.50
C GLU A 18 4.33 10.12 -12.58
N PHE A 19 4.48 8.80 -12.61
CA PHE A 19 5.31 8.12 -13.60
C PHE A 19 4.79 8.33 -15.02
N CYS A 20 3.48 8.16 -15.26
CA CYS A 20 2.86 8.35 -16.58
C CYS A 20 3.06 9.76 -17.11
N LEU A 21 2.89 10.79 -16.26
CA LEU A 21 3.08 12.18 -16.66
C LEU A 21 4.51 12.44 -17.15
N ILE A 22 5.50 11.92 -16.42
CA ILE A 22 6.92 12.08 -16.79
C ILE A 22 7.26 11.22 -18.01
N ALA A 23 6.72 10.00 -18.12
CA ALA A 23 6.99 9.10 -19.24
C ALA A 23 6.63 9.74 -20.59
N VAL A 24 5.49 10.41 -20.68
CA VAL A 24 5.04 11.11 -21.90
C VAL A 24 6.02 12.19 -22.36
N GLU A 25 6.71 12.85 -21.43
CA GLU A 25 7.66 13.93 -21.74
C GLU A 25 9.06 13.43 -22.12
N THR A 26 9.40 12.19 -21.77
CA THR A 26 10.77 11.65 -21.90
C THR A 26 11.07 11.04 -23.27
N GLY A 27 10.06 10.53 -23.97
CA GLY A 27 10.23 9.84 -25.26
C GLY A 27 10.96 8.49 -25.17
N TYR A 28 11.08 7.89 -23.99
CA TYR A 28 11.62 6.53 -23.84
C TYR A 28 10.69 5.49 -24.48
N ASP A 29 11.28 4.37 -24.93
CA ASP A 29 10.51 3.21 -25.35
C ASP A 29 9.89 2.45 -24.15
N ASP A 30 8.89 1.63 -24.43
CA ASP A 30 8.15 0.90 -23.40
C ASP A 30 9.05 -0.04 -22.58
N GLN A 31 10.11 -0.61 -23.16
CA GLN A 31 11.02 -1.53 -22.46
C GLN A 31 11.86 -0.78 -21.41
N ALA A 32 12.39 0.38 -21.77
CA ALA A 32 13.08 1.28 -20.86
C ALA A 32 12.14 1.78 -19.75
N LEU A 33 10.93 2.20 -20.13
CA LEU A 33 9.90 2.63 -19.18
C LEU A 33 9.52 1.51 -18.19
N MET A 34 9.33 0.28 -18.67
CA MET A 34 9.02 -0.87 -17.80
C MET A 34 10.14 -1.14 -16.80
N LYS A 35 11.40 -1.03 -17.25
CA LYS A 35 12.57 -1.19 -16.37
C LYS A 35 12.56 -0.13 -15.26
N PHE A 36 12.45 1.15 -15.62
CA PHE A 36 12.43 2.25 -14.64
C PHE A 36 11.23 2.16 -13.70
N PHE A 37 10.06 1.80 -14.24
CA PHE A 37 8.85 1.60 -13.46
C PHE A 37 9.07 0.52 -12.40
N ARG A 38 9.60 -0.65 -12.80
CA ARG A 38 9.89 -1.73 -11.87
C ARG A 38 10.88 -1.31 -10.78
N GLU A 39 11.95 -0.60 -11.14
CA GLU A 39 12.96 -0.11 -10.18
C GLU A 39 12.41 0.91 -9.17
N GLY A 40 11.37 1.67 -9.56
CA GLY A 40 10.69 2.62 -8.68
C GLY A 40 9.68 1.99 -7.71
N LEU A 41 9.30 0.72 -7.90
CA LEU A 41 8.35 0.02 -7.01
C LEU A 41 8.99 -0.41 -5.68
N SER A 42 8.16 -0.56 -4.65
CA SER A 42 8.59 -1.21 -3.41
C SER A 42 8.90 -2.70 -3.65
N ILE A 43 9.96 -3.19 -2.98
CA ILE A 43 10.46 -4.58 -3.14
C ILE A 43 9.33 -5.61 -2.95
N SER A 44 8.47 -5.41 -1.95
CA SER A 44 7.36 -6.31 -1.65
C SER A 44 6.32 -6.40 -2.77
N LEU A 45 6.08 -5.32 -3.51
CA LEU A 45 5.20 -5.33 -4.67
C LEU A 45 5.88 -5.96 -5.89
N GLN A 46 7.17 -5.69 -6.10
CA GLN A 46 7.95 -6.34 -7.14
C GLN A 46 7.92 -7.87 -6.98
N ASP A 47 8.26 -8.38 -5.80
CA ASP A 47 8.26 -9.81 -5.51
C ASP A 47 6.88 -10.43 -5.72
N LYS A 48 5.83 -9.74 -5.27
CA LYS A 48 4.46 -10.22 -5.44
C LYS A 48 4.03 -10.32 -6.91
N ILE A 49 4.47 -9.40 -7.76
CA ILE A 49 4.17 -9.43 -9.19
C ILE A 49 5.02 -10.49 -9.89
N MET A 50 6.31 -10.60 -9.55
CA MET A 50 7.23 -11.60 -10.10
C MET A 50 6.84 -13.04 -9.76
N LEU A 51 6.23 -13.26 -8.59
CA LEU A 51 5.77 -14.59 -8.14
C LEU A 51 4.35 -14.95 -8.61
N ARG A 52 3.73 -14.13 -9.48
CA ARG A 52 2.40 -14.39 -10.02
C ARG A 52 2.46 -15.59 -10.98
N MET A 53 1.50 -16.51 -10.86
CA MET A 53 1.41 -17.67 -11.76
C MET A 53 0.97 -17.32 -13.19
N ASP A 54 0.29 -16.19 -13.36
CA ASP A 54 -0.20 -15.70 -14.66
C ASP A 54 0.92 -15.13 -15.55
N GLY A 55 2.19 -15.24 -15.13
CA GLY A 55 3.34 -14.72 -15.86
C GLY A 55 3.76 -13.30 -15.46
N ILE A 56 4.88 -12.86 -16.03
CA ILE A 56 5.38 -11.49 -15.90
C ILE A 56 4.53 -10.59 -16.81
N PRO A 57 4.16 -9.38 -16.38
CA PRO A 57 3.39 -8.48 -17.23
C PRO A 57 4.25 -7.96 -18.39
N ASP A 58 3.72 -8.05 -19.60
CA ASP A 58 4.41 -7.69 -20.84
C ASP A 58 4.19 -6.23 -21.26
N THR A 59 3.20 -5.55 -20.65
CA THR A 59 2.84 -4.16 -20.99
C THR A 59 2.88 -3.26 -19.76
N LEU A 60 3.18 -1.97 -19.96
CA LEU A 60 3.11 -0.96 -18.90
C LEU A 60 1.71 -0.88 -18.28
N GLU A 61 0.66 -1.02 -19.09
CA GLU A 61 -0.72 -0.97 -18.61
C GLU A 61 -1.04 -2.12 -17.65
N ASP A 62 -0.58 -3.34 -17.97
CA ASP A 62 -0.71 -4.48 -17.07
C ASP A 62 0.06 -4.23 -15.77
N TRP A 63 1.29 -3.70 -15.87
CA TRP A 63 2.07 -3.28 -14.71
C TRP A 63 1.31 -2.29 -13.82
N TYR A 64 0.73 -1.24 -14.39
CA TYR A 64 -0.03 -0.22 -13.67
C TYR A 64 -1.23 -0.83 -12.93
N ASN A 65 -2.03 -1.61 -13.64
CA ASN A 65 -3.22 -2.26 -13.09
C ASN A 65 -2.88 -3.21 -11.94
N LEU A 66 -1.80 -3.99 -12.10
CA LEU A 66 -1.36 -4.97 -11.10
C LEU A 66 -0.83 -4.32 -9.83
N VAL A 67 0.01 -3.29 -9.97
CA VAL A 67 0.58 -2.58 -8.81
C VAL A 67 -0.54 -1.92 -8.00
N ILE A 68 -1.48 -1.22 -8.66
CA ILE A 68 -2.62 -0.59 -7.99
C ILE A 68 -3.46 -1.64 -7.27
N ARG A 69 -3.82 -2.73 -7.95
CA ARG A 69 -4.63 -3.81 -7.37
C ARG A 69 -3.96 -4.41 -6.13
N TYR A 70 -2.67 -4.74 -6.22
CA TYR A 70 -1.97 -5.41 -5.14
C TYR A 70 -1.67 -4.50 -3.95
N ASN A 71 -1.34 -3.23 -4.20
CA ASN A 71 -1.19 -2.25 -3.13
C ASN A 71 -2.51 -2.06 -2.37
N ASN A 72 -3.63 -1.92 -3.09
CA ASN A 72 -4.95 -1.76 -2.49
C ASN A 72 -5.35 -3.00 -1.66
N GLN A 73 -5.10 -4.20 -2.18
CA GLN A 73 -5.31 -5.44 -1.41
C GLN A 73 -4.48 -5.47 -0.13
N TYR A 74 -3.21 -5.10 -0.20
CA TYR A 74 -2.33 -5.06 0.96
C TYR A 74 -2.84 -4.07 2.01
N LYS A 75 -3.18 -2.84 1.61
CA LYS A 75 -3.73 -1.82 2.51
C LYS A 75 -5.03 -2.30 3.17
N MET A 76 -5.92 -2.96 2.42
CA MET A 76 -7.16 -3.55 2.97
C MET A 76 -6.87 -4.63 4.03
N VAL A 77 -5.92 -5.54 3.77
CA VAL A 77 -5.50 -6.55 4.74
C VAL A 77 -4.92 -5.91 6.00
N MET A 78 -4.10 -4.87 5.86
CA MET A 78 -3.48 -4.19 6.99
C MET A 78 -4.49 -3.42 7.85
N VAL A 79 -5.47 -2.75 7.22
CA VAL A 79 -6.59 -2.10 7.95
C VAL A 79 -7.39 -3.15 8.73
N ASN A 80 -7.71 -4.29 8.12
CA ASN A 80 -8.44 -5.36 8.78
C ASN A 80 -7.64 -6.01 9.92
N LYS A 81 -6.33 -6.22 9.74
CA LYS A 81 -5.44 -6.67 10.82
C LYS A 81 -5.42 -5.69 11.99
N LYS A 82 -5.32 -4.38 11.72
CA LYS A 82 -5.37 -3.34 12.77
C LYS A 82 -6.71 -3.32 13.51
N ARG A 83 -7.83 -3.59 12.83
CA ARG A 83 -9.16 -3.71 13.45
C ARG A 83 -9.30 -4.96 14.32
N ARG A 84 -8.63 -6.06 13.95
CA ARG A 84 -8.66 -7.35 14.65
C ARG A 84 -7.58 -7.50 15.73
N ALA A 85 -6.56 -6.65 15.72
CA ALA A 85 -5.60 -6.56 16.81
C ALA A 85 -6.39 -6.35 18.12
N PRO A 86 -6.05 -7.07 19.21
CA PRO A 86 -6.71 -6.88 20.49
C PRO A 86 -6.64 -5.39 20.81
N ARG A 87 -7.79 -4.72 20.84
CA ARG A 87 -7.87 -3.40 21.49
C ARG A 87 -7.37 -3.67 22.90
N GLU A 88 -6.34 -2.97 23.35
CA GLU A 88 -5.96 -3.00 24.77
C GLU A 88 -7.25 -2.89 25.55
N VAL A 89 -7.55 -3.95 26.31
CA VAL A 89 -8.78 -4.02 27.08
C VAL A 89 -8.66 -2.90 28.09
N VAL A 90 -9.29 -1.76 27.79
CA VAL A 90 -9.44 -0.67 28.75
C VAL A 90 -10.25 -1.29 29.88
N LYS A 91 -9.56 -1.76 30.92
CA LYS A 91 -10.16 -2.34 32.11
C LYS A 91 -11.16 -1.31 32.63
N PRO A 92 -12.47 -1.61 32.70
CA PRO A 92 -13.40 -0.70 33.33
C PRO A 92 -12.98 -0.60 34.80
N LYS A 93 -12.48 0.57 35.23
CA LYS A 93 -12.36 0.87 36.66
C LYS A 93 -13.79 0.97 37.21
N VAL A 94 -14.29 -0.14 37.73
CA VAL A 94 -15.52 -0.15 38.55
C VAL A 94 -15.20 0.61 39.83
N VAL A 95 -15.51 1.91 39.85
CA VAL A 95 -15.53 2.69 41.10
C VAL A 95 -16.82 2.32 41.84
N ARG A 96 -16.72 1.35 42.75
CA ARG A 96 -17.79 1.02 43.69
C ARG A 96 -17.82 2.11 44.76
N LYS A 97 -18.73 3.08 44.63
CA LYS A 97 -19.05 4.00 45.73
C LYS A 97 -19.90 3.25 46.76
N GLU A 98 -19.29 2.85 47.87
CA GLU A 98 -20.03 2.40 49.05
C GLU A 98 -20.69 3.62 49.70
N LYS A 99 -22.02 3.72 49.58
CA LYS A 99 -22.82 4.60 50.44
C LYS A 99 -22.82 4.00 51.85
N LYS A 100 -22.13 4.66 52.79
CA LYS A 100 -22.35 4.43 54.23
C LYS A 100 -23.75 4.94 54.59
N THR A 101 -24.67 4.03 54.87
CA THR A 101 -25.92 4.34 55.56
C THR A 101 -25.61 4.45 57.05
N VAL A 102 -25.75 5.64 57.60
CA VAL A 102 -25.79 5.89 59.04
C VAL A 102 -27.18 5.46 59.52
N ILE A 103 -27.25 4.56 60.49
CA ILE A 103 -28.47 4.26 61.23
C ILE A 103 -28.21 4.72 62.67
N SER A 104 -29.01 5.68 63.11
CA SER A 104 -29.07 6.19 64.50
C SER A 104 -29.68 5.19 65.46
#